data_AF-A0A7W8Z8W0-F1
#
_entry.id   AF-A0A7W8Z8W0-F1
#
_cell.length_a   1.000
_cell.length_b   1.000
_cell.length_c   1.000
_cell.angle_alpha   90.00
_cell.angle_beta   90.00
_cell.angle_gamma   90.00
#
_symmetry.space_group_name_H-M   'P 1'
#
loop_
_entity.id
_entity.type
_entity.pdbx_description
1 polymer ?
#
loop_
_entity_poly.entity_id
_entity_poly.type
_entity_poly.pdbx_seq_one_letter_code
_entity_poly.pdbx_strand_id
1 'polypeptide(L)'
;MVVSGQGVRRGPEAALDYYLVGTEGGGGAVVGLVVEEFVFTGDHTAAGVDSAGWSAGDGSWWSSAAFCRAMRADAGLRARVVPAGRAEAADAYRRLGGGALPGEGTLRTFFRDRAELPCSAPLLFDTPRVPDGFRDLRVYRVLFAKEPGRDALARLRALWGMDGTGPDDPHGRVAGRARLRAGSDLFTWELRSVGPGVAWCLDVTACLGGESAEAVGPLLRELTAGMRREGLIPVTVERLT
;
A
#
# COMPACT_ATOMS: atom_id res chain seq x y z
N MET A 1 38.35 22.71 2.43
CA MET A 1 37.28 22.04 3.20
C MET A 1 36.08 21.90 2.27
N VAL A 2 36.01 20.79 1.55
CA VAL A 2 34.92 20.49 0.60
C VAL A 2 34.15 19.34 1.22
N VAL A 3 32.93 19.61 1.67
CA VAL A 3 32.02 18.57 2.16
C VAL A 3 31.43 17.91 0.93
N SER A 4 32.01 16.76 0.55
CA SER A 4 31.46 15.87 -0.46
C SER A 4 30.08 15.40 0.00
N GLY A 5 29.04 15.78 -0.74
CA GLY A 5 27.69 15.28 -0.57
C GLY A 5 27.70 13.76 -0.69
N GLN A 6 27.32 13.08 0.39
CA GLN A 6 27.07 11.65 0.35
C GLN A 6 25.94 11.40 -0.64
N GLY A 7 26.29 10.75 -1.75
CA GLY A 7 25.33 10.24 -2.71
C GLY A 7 24.36 9.31 -2.00
N VAL A 8 23.07 9.65 -2.10
CA VAL A 8 21.98 8.75 -1.78
C VAL A 8 22.21 7.47 -2.57
N ARG A 9 22.61 6.38 -1.90
CA ARG A 9 22.59 5.06 -2.52
C ARG A 9 21.12 4.71 -2.74
N ARG A 10 20.62 4.95 -3.96
CA ARG A 10 19.33 4.45 -4.39
C ARG A 10 19.44 2.92 -4.40
N GLY A 11 18.75 2.26 -3.46
CA GLY A 11 18.43 0.84 -3.61
C GLY A 11 17.62 0.60 -4.89
N PRO A 12 17.31 -0.65 -5.26
CA PRO A 12 16.41 -0.91 -6.38
C PRO A 12 15.13 -0.09 -6.18
N GLU A 13 14.81 0.74 -7.17
CA GLU A 13 13.64 1.61 -7.15
C GLU A 13 12.39 0.76 -6.91
N ALA A 14 11.48 1.21 -6.05
CA ALA A 14 10.29 0.45 -5.72
C ALA A 14 9.45 0.23 -7.00
N ALA A 15 8.87 -0.96 -7.16
CA ALA A 15 7.97 -1.22 -8.29
C ALA A 15 6.72 -0.33 -8.20
N LEU A 16 6.21 0.13 -9.34
CA LEU A 16 4.97 0.92 -9.38
C LEU A 16 3.74 0.05 -9.08
N ASP A 17 2.71 0.66 -8.52
CA ASP A 17 1.40 0.06 -8.33
C ASP A 17 0.51 0.32 -9.54
N TYR A 18 0.11 -0.74 -10.25
CA TYR A 18 -0.75 -0.63 -11.43
C TYR A 18 -2.22 -0.90 -11.10
N TYR A 19 -3.11 -0.16 -11.74
CA TYR A 19 -4.55 -0.36 -11.66
C TYR A 19 -5.17 -0.30 -13.05
N LEU A 20 -6.13 -1.19 -13.30
CA LEU A 20 -6.99 -1.16 -14.48
C LEU A 20 -8.29 -0.45 -14.12
N VAL A 21 -8.77 0.41 -15.02
CA VAL A 21 -10.02 1.15 -14.85
C VAL A 21 -11.05 0.62 -15.85
N GLY A 22 -12.17 0.09 -15.36
CA GLY A 22 -13.29 -0.37 -16.19
C GLY A 22 -14.32 0.70 -16.52
N THR A 23 -15.25 0.41 -17.44
CA THR A 23 -16.45 1.23 -17.66
C THR A 23 -17.38 1.23 -16.45
N GLU A 24 -18.37 2.12 -16.44
CA GLU A 24 -19.49 2.06 -15.49
C GLU A 24 -20.31 0.77 -15.67
N GLY A 25 -20.95 0.31 -14.59
CA GLY A 25 -21.85 -0.84 -14.60
C GLY A 25 -21.30 -2.19 -14.10
N GLY A 26 -19.99 -2.30 -13.81
CA GLY A 26 -19.36 -3.51 -13.25
C GLY A 26 -19.22 -4.65 -14.27
N GLY A 27 -18.02 -5.25 -14.36
CA GLY A 27 -17.72 -6.29 -15.36
C GLY A 27 -17.50 -5.78 -16.80
N GLY A 28 -17.50 -4.46 -16.99
CA GLY A 28 -17.30 -3.82 -18.29
C GLY A 28 -15.85 -3.78 -18.77
N ALA A 29 -15.66 -3.43 -20.04
CA ALA A 29 -14.35 -3.35 -20.67
C ALA A 29 -13.41 -2.42 -19.91
N VAL A 30 -12.12 -2.76 -19.90
CA VAL A 30 -11.07 -1.84 -19.42
C VAL A 30 -11.02 -0.65 -20.38
N VAL A 31 -10.96 0.57 -19.84
CA VAL A 31 -10.90 1.82 -20.61
C VAL A 31 -9.63 2.63 -20.35
N GLY A 32 -8.88 2.28 -19.31
CA GLY A 32 -7.68 2.99 -18.94
C GLY A 32 -6.85 2.29 -17.88
N LEU A 33 -5.74 2.92 -17.54
CA LEU A 33 -4.79 2.48 -16.54
C LEU A 33 -4.44 3.64 -15.62
N VAL A 34 -4.10 3.32 -14.38
CA VAL A 34 -3.44 4.24 -13.45
C VAL A 34 -2.21 3.54 -12.91
N VAL A 35 -1.13 4.30 -12.77
CA VAL A 35 0.07 3.86 -12.08
C VAL A 35 0.34 4.81 -10.92
N GLU A 36 0.64 4.25 -9.75
CA GLU A 36 0.88 5.00 -8.52
C GLU A 36 2.21 4.61 -7.89
N GLU A 37 2.78 5.54 -7.14
CA GLU A 37 3.94 5.33 -6.27
C GLU A 37 3.69 6.06 -4.94
N PHE A 38 3.76 5.31 -3.84
CA PHE A 38 3.76 5.92 -2.51
C PHE A 38 5.12 6.55 -2.23
N VAL A 39 5.07 7.79 -1.75
CA VAL A 39 6.25 8.53 -1.31
C VAL A 39 6.31 8.43 0.20
N PHE A 40 7.41 7.87 0.69
CA PHE A 40 7.61 7.64 2.13
C PHE A 40 8.63 8.60 2.73
N THR A 41 8.40 8.98 3.98
CA THR A 41 9.40 9.60 4.87
C THR A 41 10.47 8.57 5.28
N GLY A 42 11.55 9.03 5.91
CA GLY A 42 12.65 8.17 6.36
C GLY A 42 12.25 7.11 7.40
N ASP A 43 11.10 7.28 8.06
CA ASP A 43 10.55 6.32 9.02
C ASP A 43 9.42 5.45 8.44
N HIS A 44 9.23 5.47 7.11
CA HIS A 44 8.24 4.68 6.36
C HIS A 44 6.77 5.13 6.52
N THR A 45 6.53 6.37 6.97
CA THR A 45 5.19 7.00 6.89
C THR A 45 4.95 7.52 5.48
N ALA A 46 3.72 7.39 4.96
CA ALA A 46 3.35 7.91 3.66
C ALA A 46 3.22 9.45 3.72
N ALA A 47 4.02 10.16 2.94
CA ALA A 47 3.93 11.61 2.76
C ALA A 47 2.97 11.99 1.61
N GLY A 48 2.83 11.11 0.61
CA GLY A 48 1.95 11.36 -0.53
C GLY A 48 1.93 10.21 -1.52
N VAL A 49 1.16 10.38 -2.58
CA VAL A 49 1.08 9.46 -3.71
C VAL A 49 1.33 10.23 -4.99
N ASP A 50 2.38 9.82 -5.72
CA ASP A 50 2.64 10.27 -7.09
C ASP A 50 1.93 9.31 -8.05
N SER A 51 1.30 9.84 -9.09
CA SER A 51 0.51 9.01 -10.00
C SER A 51 0.40 9.58 -11.41
N ALA A 52 0.16 8.70 -12.38
CA ALA A 52 -0.27 9.07 -13.72
C ALA A 52 -1.38 8.14 -14.22
N GLY A 53 -2.33 8.71 -14.96
CA GLY A 53 -3.40 7.98 -15.63
C GLY A 53 -3.17 7.92 -17.14
N TRP A 54 -3.73 6.91 -17.78
CA TRP A 54 -3.82 6.80 -19.23
C TRP A 54 -5.20 6.30 -19.62
N SER A 55 -5.79 6.88 -20.66
CA SER A 55 -7.12 6.55 -21.17
C SER A 55 -7.04 6.31 -22.68
N ALA A 56 -7.78 5.30 -23.17
CA ALA A 56 -7.81 4.99 -24.59
C ALA A 56 -8.39 6.15 -25.43
N GLY A 57 -9.36 6.89 -24.88
CA GLY A 57 -9.99 8.02 -25.56
C GLY A 57 -9.04 9.19 -25.82
N ASP A 58 -8.11 9.46 -24.90
CA ASP A 58 -7.19 10.59 -24.99
C ASP A 58 -5.83 10.20 -25.59
N GLY A 59 -5.53 8.89 -25.64
CA GLY A 59 -4.28 8.34 -26.18
C GLY A 59 -3.01 8.81 -25.46
N SER A 60 -3.14 9.46 -24.31
CA SER A 60 -2.03 10.16 -23.65
C SER A 60 -2.04 9.97 -22.12
N TRP A 61 -0.87 10.14 -21.52
CA TRP A 61 -0.70 10.12 -20.08
C TRP A 61 -1.06 11.47 -19.48
N TRP A 62 -1.81 11.46 -18.38
CA TRP A 62 -2.34 12.64 -17.70
C TRP A 62 -2.10 12.61 -16.19
N SER A 63 -2.18 13.81 -15.60
CA SER A 63 -1.99 14.06 -14.17
C SER A 63 -3.13 13.48 -13.34
N SER A 64 -2.84 12.60 -12.38
CA SER A 64 -3.89 11.83 -11.72
C SER A 64 -4.06 12.06 -10.22
N ALA A 65 -3.48 13.09 -9.58
CA ALA A 65 -3.68 13.26 -8.13
C ALA A 65 -5.18 13.38 -7.73
N ALA A 66 -5.98 14.11 -8.52
CA ALA A 66 -7.42 14.19 -8.30
C ALA A 66 -8.11 12.83 -8.47
N PHE A 67 -7.72 12.07 -9.50
CA PHE A 67 -8.26 10.73 -9.75
C PHE A 67 -7.82 9.72 -8.68
N CYS A 68 -6.56 9.75 -8.24
CA CYS A 68 -5.98 8.99 -7.14
C CYS A 68 -6.75 9.21 -5.83
N ARG A 69 -7.16 10.46 -5.52
CA ARG A 69 -8.05 10.76 -4.40
C ARG A 69 -9.45 10.19 -4.60
N ALA A 70 -10.04 10.36 -5.79
CA ALA A 70 -11.36 9.82 -6.11
C ALA A 70 -11.39 8.29 -6.05
N MET A 71 -10.33 7.61 -6.50
CA MET A 71 -10.16 6.16 -6.40
C MET A 71 -10.23 5.64 -4.97
N ARG A 72 -9.93 6.48 -3.98
CA ARG A 72 -10.02 6.12 -2.55
C ARG A 72 -11.34 6.57 -1.94
N ALA A 73 -11.90 7.70 -2.37
CA ALA A 73 -13.10 8.32 -1.77
C ALA A 73 -14.44 7.87 -2.40
N ASP A 74 -14.51 7.68 -3.72
CA ASP A 74 -15.74 7.40 -4.46
C ASP A 74 -16.00 5.88 -4.59
N ALA A 75 -17.16 5.41 -4.13
CA ALA A 75 -17.51 3.99 -4.14
C ALA A 75 -17.73 3.42 -5.55
N GLY A 76 -18.33 4.20 -6.45
CA GLY A 76 -18.59 3.79 -7.83
C GLY A 76 -17.30 3.68 -8.62
N LEU A 77 -16.38 4.63 -8.46
CA LEU A 77 -15.05 4.57 -9.05
C LEU A 77 -14.24 3.42 -8.46
N ARG A 78 -14.24 3.25 -7.13
CA ARG A 78 -13.60 2.09 -6.48
C ARG A 78 -14.04 0.78 -7.09
N ALA A 79 -15.34 0.58 -7.29
CA ALA A 79 -15.88 -0.66 -7.84
C ALA A 79 -15.36 -0.99 -9.26
N ARG A 80 -14.90 0.03 -10.01
CA ARG A 80 -14.39 -0.10 -11.39
C ARG A 80 -12.87 -0.27 -11.47
N VAL A 81 -12.15 -0.01 -10.38
CA VAL A 81 -10.70 -0.07 -10.31
C VAL A 81 -10.26 -1.45 -9.82
N VAL A 82 -9.37 -2.10 -10.54
CA VAL A 82 -8.81 -3.40 -10.17
C VAL A 82 -7.29 -3.27 -10.09
N PRO A 83 -6.66 -3.56 -8.93
CA PRO A 83 -5.21 -3.67 -8.85
C PRO A 83 -4.70 -4.73 -9.82
N ALA A 84 -3.58 -4.44 -10.47
CA ALA A 84 -2.99 -5.32 -11.47
C ALA A 84 -1.47 -5.41 -11.30
N GLY A 85 -0.91 -6.49 -11.84
CA GLY A 85 0.53 -6.59 -12.07
C GLY A 85 0.97 -5.82 -13.30
N ARG A 86 2.27 -5.52 -13.40
CA ARG A 86 2.85 -4.82 -14.57
C ARG A 86 2.57 -5.55 -15.89
N ALA A 87 2.60 -6.88 -15.90
CA ALA A 87 2.33 -7.68 -17.09
C ALA A 87 0.88 -7.52 -17.57
N GLU A 88 -0.09 -7.62 -16.64
CA GLU A 88 -1.51 -7.43 -16.93
C GLU A 88 -1.80 -6.00 -17.42
N ALA A 89 -1.16 -5.02 -16.80
CA ALA A 89 -1.21 -3.62 -17.23
C ALA A 89 -0.63 -3.44 -18.63
N ALA A 90 0.50 -4.07 -18.94
CA ALA A 90 1.10 -3.99 -20.27
C ALA A 90 0.21 -4.60 -21.35
N ASP A 91 -0.44 -5.72 -21.05
CA ASP A 91 -1.38 -6.36 -21.97
C ASP A 91 -2.65 -5.52 -22.18
N ALA A 92 -3.19 -4.94 -21.10
CA ALA A 92 -4.33 -4.03 -21.20
C ALA A 92 -3.99 -2.77 -22.01
N TYR A 93 -2.85 -2.14 -21.72
CA TYR A 93 -2.37 -0.96 -22.44
C TYR A 93 -2.23 -1.23 -23.94
N ARG A 94 -1.70 -2.39 -24.32
CA ARG A 94 -1.58 -2.81 -25.73
C ARG A 94 -2.94 -3.01 -26.38
N ARG A 95 -3.87 -3.72 -25.72
CA ARG A 95 -5.23 -3.94 -26.23
C ARG A 95 -6.01 -2.64 -26.44
N LEU A 96 -5.71 -1.61 -25.64
CA LEU A 96 -6.32 -0.29 -25.74
C LEU A 96 -5.67 0.61 -26.79
N GLY A 97 -4.64 0.13 -27.50
CA GLY A 97 -3.98 0.89 -28.57
C GLY A 97 -2.78 1.72 -28.12
N GLY A 98 -2.35 1.63 -26.86
CA GLY A 98 -1.18 2.34 -26.35
C GLY A 98 0.18 1.76 -26.83
N GLY A 99 0.18 0.55 -27.38
CA GLY A 99 1.40 -0.12 -27.84
C GLY A 99 2.16 -0.81 -26.71
N ALA A 100 3.48 -0.61 -26.65
CA ALA A 100 4.33 -1.18 -25.60
C ALA A 100 4.32 -0.29 -24.35
N LEU A 101 4.04 -0.87 -23.18
CA LEU A 101 4.01 -0.13 -21.92
C LEU A 101 5.40 0.46 -21.61
N PRO A 102 5.51 1.78 -21.35
CA PRO A 102 6.79 2.39 -21.01
C PRO A 102 7.45 1.77 -19.76
N GLY A 103 8.78 1.89 -19.68
CA GLY A 103 9.54 1.52 -18.48
C GLY A 103 9.13 2.40 -17.28
N GLU A 104 9.30 1.90 -16.05
CA GLU A 104 8.86 2.63 -14.85
C GLU A 104 9.56 3.99 -14.68
N GLY A 105 10.84 4.08 -15.03
CA GLY A 105 11.54 5.37 -15.06
C GLY A 105 10.90 6.39 -16.01
N THR A 106 10.37 5.94 -17.16
CA THR A 106 9.60 6.81 -18.07
C THR A 106 8.23 7.14 -17.50
N LEU A 107 7.54 6.17 -16.90
CA LEU A 107 6.23 6.39 -16.27
C LEU A 107 6.29 7.47 -15.18
N ARG A 108 7.36 7.47 -14.38
CA ARG A 108 7.62 8.51 -13.36
C ARG A 108 7.73 9.92 -13.93
N THR A 109 8.13 10.07 -15.19
CA THR A 109 8.16 11.40 -15.86
C THR A 109 6.77 11.97 -16.13
N PHE A 110 5.72 11.13 -16.07
CA PHE A 110 4.33 11.57 -16.18
C PHE A 110 3.70 11.95 -14.84
N PHE A 111 4.41 11.79 -13.71
CA PHE A 111 3.96 12.23 -12.39
C PHE A 111 4.09 13.76 -12.30
N ARG A 112 3.02 14.45 -12.64
CA ARG A 112 2.98 15.92 -12.73
C ARG A 112 2.42 16.58 -11.48
N ASP A 113 1.57 15.87 -10.72
CA ASP A 113 1.00 16.33 -9.46
C ASP A 113 1.02 15.25 -8.38
N ARG A 114 1.36 15.65 -7.15
CA ARG A 114 1.35 14.79 -5.97
C ARG A 114 0.03 14.91 -5.22
N ALA A 115 -0.55 13.78 -4.83
CA ALA A 115 -1.59 13.74 -3.82
C ALA A 115 -0.94 13.71 -2.43
N GLU A 116 -0.79 14.87 -1.80
CA GLU A 116 -0.28 14.98 -0.43
C GLU A 116 -1.18 14.22 0.55
N LEU A 117 -0.55 13.44 1.45
CA LEU A 117 -1.23 12.74 2.53
C LEU A 117 -0.96 13.46 3.86
N PRO A 118 -1.96 13.62 4.74
CA PRO A 118 -1.74 14.22 6.04
C PRO A 118 -0.71 13.43 6.83
N CYS A 119 0.35 14.10 7.27
CA CYS A 119 1.35 13.56 8.18
C CYS A 119 1.15 14.21 9.54
N SER A 120 0.16 13.74 10.30
CA SER A 120 -0.05 14.17 11.68
C SER A 120 0.67 13.22 12.63
N ALA A 121 1.34 13.76 13.64
CA ALA A 121 1.88 12.94 14.72
C ALA A 121 0.72 12.17 15.39
N PRO A 122 0.89 10.87 15.67
CA PRO A 122 -0.15 10.07 16.29
C PRO A 122 -0.50 10.62 17.68
N LEU A 123 -1.80 10.63 17.98
CA LEU A 123 -2.28 10.95 19.32
C LEU A 123 -1.96 9.78 20.24
N LEU A 124 -0.86 9.90 20.98
CA LEU A 124 -0.45 8.94 21.99
C LEU A 124 -1.12 9.27 23.31
N PHE A 125 -1.96 8.35 23.80
CA PHE A 125 -2.54 8.45 25.14
C PHE A 125 -1.58 7.95 26.22
N ASP A 126 -0.68 7.03 25.86
CA ASP A 126 0.38 6.49 26.72
C ASP A 126 1.69 6.37 25.96
N THR A 127 2.80 6.36 26.70
CA THR A 127 4.11 6.06 26.09
C THR A 127 4.21 4.56 25.81
N PRO A 128 4.46 4.14 24.56
CA PRO A 128 4.58 2.74 24.20
C PRO A 128 5.73 2.09 24.96
N ARG A 129 5.44 1.00 25.67
CA ARG A 129 6.46 0.24 26.42
C ARG A 129 7.21 -0.67 25.46
N VAL A 130 8.50 -0.39 25.26
CA VAL A 130 9.41 -1.29 24.54
C VAL A 130 9.52 -2.61 25.31
N PRO A 131 9.21 -3.77 24.69
CA PRO A 131 9.31 -5.06 25.37
C PRO A 131 10.77 -5.41 25.72
N ASP A 132 10.96 -6.22 26.76
CA ASP A 132 12.28 -6.66 27.18
C ASP A 132 13.03 -7.37 26.04
N GLY A 133 14.32 -7.06 25.89
CA GLY A 133 15.16 -7.58 24.81
C GLY A 133 15.09 -6.79 23.50
N PHE A 134 14.30 -5.72 23.44
CA PHE A 134 14.22 -4.81 22.29
C PHE A 134 14.70 -3.41 22.64
N ARG A 135 15.18 -2.68 21.63
CA ARG A 135 15.64 -1.29 21.75
C ARG A 135 14.56 -0.29 21.40
N ASP A 136 13.70 -0.63 20.45
CA ASP A 136 12.67 0.25 19.91
C ASP A 136 11.38 -0.53 19.60
N LEU A 137 10.26 0.16 19.64
CA LEU A 137 8.94 -0.35 19.31
C LEU A 137 8.25 0.63 18.37
N ARG A 138 7.97 0.16 17.15
CA ARG A 138 7.24 0.94 16.15
C ARG A 138 5.96 0.25 15.79
N VAL A 139 4.88 1.01 15.71
CA VAL A 139 3.59 0.53 15.27
C VAL A 139 3.23 1.27 14.00
N TYR A 140 2.95 0.54 12.94
CA TYR A 140 2.51 1.07 11.66
C TYR A 140 1.07 0.64 11.40
N ARG A 141 0.31 1.51 10.75
CA ARG A 141 -1.01 1.21 10.23
C ARG A 141 -1.03 1.45 8.74
N VAL A 142 -1.31 0.40 7.97
CA VAL A 142 -1.64 0.53 6.55
C VAL A 142 -3.15 0.50 6.41
N LEU A 143 -3.72 1.59 5.91
CA LEU A 143 -5.16 1.69 5.64
C LEU A 143 -5.45 1.30 4.20
N PHE A 144 -6.55 0.57 4.00
CA PHE A 144 -7.00 0.15 2.69
C PHE A 144 -8.46 0.51 2.47
N ALA A 145 -8.76 0.95 1.24
CA ALA A 145 -10.10 1.06 0.74
C ALA A 145 -10.56 -0.28 0.14
N LYS A 146 -11.89 -0.45 0.09
CA LYS A 146 -12.61 -1.71 -0.20
C LYS A 146 -12.55 -2.73 0.92
N GLU A 147 -13.46 -3.68 0.84
CA GLU A 147 -13.58 -4.81 1.75
C GLU A 147 -13.15 -6.10 1.01
N PRO A 148 -12.23 -6.89 1.59
CA PRO A 148 -11.93 -8.21 1.07
C PRO A 148 -13.13 -9.13 1.25
N GLY A 149 -13.47 -9.89 0.21
CA GLY A 149 -14.39 -11.01 0.34
C GLY A 149 -13.83 -12.12 1.23
N ARG A 150 -14.69 -13.07 1.64
CA ARG A 150 -14.28 -14.21 2.50
C ARG A 150 -13.12 -15.01 1.90
N ASP A 151 -13.14 -15.26 0.60
CA ASP A 151 -12.08 -16.02 -0.07
C ASP A 151 -10.75 -15.26 -0.11
N ALA A 152 -10.82 -13.94 -0.29
CA ALA A 152 -9.65 -13.06 -0.21
C ALA A 152 -9.03 -13.11 1.19
N LEU A 153 -9.85 -13.04 2.25
CA LEU A 153 -9.37 -13.21 3.63
C LEU A 153 -8.75 -14.58 3.86
N ALA A 154 -9.35 -15.66 3.34
CA ALA A 154 -8.79 -17.00 3.47
C ALA A 154 -7.41 -17.10 2.78
N ARG A 155 -7.25 -16.53 1.59
CA ARG A 155 -5.97 -16.47 0.87
C ARG A 155 -4.92 -15.65 1.62
N LEU A 156 -5.26 -14.49 2.17
CA LEU A 156 -4.34 -13.68 2.97
C LEU A 156 -3.86 -14.42 4.22
N ARG A 157 -4.78 -15.09 4.92
CA ARG A 157 -4.46 -15.90 6.09
C ARG A 157 -3.51 -17.04 5.73
N ALA A 158 -3.78 -17.75 4.63
CA ALA A 158 -2.91 -18.81 4.15
C ALA A 158 -1.53 -18.27 3.72
N LEU A 159 -1.50 -17.16 2.97
CA LEU A 159 -0.27 -16.51 2.47
C LEU A 159 0.67 -16.12 3.60
N TRP A 160 0.13 -15.59 4.69
CA TRP A 160 0.93 -15.06 5.81
C TRP A 160 1.04 -16.01 7.00
N GLY A 161 0.46 -17.22 6.90
CA GLY A 161 0.41 -18.16 8.02
C GLY A 161 -0.28 -17.55 9.24
N MET A 162 -1.40 -16.86 9.03
CA MET A 162 -2.11 -16.19 10.13
C MET A 162 -2.88 -17.21 10.98
N ASP A 163 -2.78 -17.03 12.29
CA ASP A 163 -3.60 -17.74 13.24
C ASP A 163 -5.06 -17.26 13.21
N GLY A 164 -5.94 -18.12 13.69
CA GLY A 164 -7.35 -17.81 13.98
C GLY A 164 -7.51 -16.61 14.90
N THR A 165 -8.70 -15.99 14.94
CA THR A 165 -9.03 -15.04 16.01
C THR A 165 -8.96 -15.77 17.35
N GLY A 166 -8.10 -15.29 18.26
CA GLY A 166 -8.13 -15.71 19.65
C GLY A 166 -9.43 -15.29 20.35
N PRO A 167 -9.71 -15.80 21.56
CA PRO A 167 -10.92 -15.49 22.32
C PRO A 167 -11.07 -13.99 22.71
N ASP A 168 -10.01 -13.18 22.53
CA ASP A 168 -9.93 -11.79 22.96
C ASP A 168 -10.43 -10.76 21.91
N ASP A 169 -11.14 -11.19 20.86
CA ASP A 169 -11.80 -10.28 19.91
C ASP A 169 -13.33 -10.27 20.10
N PRO A 170 -13.86 -9.54 21.10
CA PRO A 170 -15.28 -9.51 21.42
C PRO A 170 -16.14 -8.88 20.32
N HIS A 171 -15.54 -8.27 19.29
CA HIS A 171 -16.24 -7.63 18.19
C HIS A 171 -16.05 -8.34 16.84
N GLY A 172 -15.27 -9.43 16.79
CA GLY A 172 -14.98 -10.18 15.56
C GLY A 172 -14.37 -9.33 14.44
N ARG A 173 -13.62 -8.27 14.80
CA ARG A 173 -13.06 -7.31 13.85
C ARG A 173 -11.71 -7.76 13.28
N VAL A 174 -10.97 -8.58 14.01
CA VAL A 174 -9.67 -9.12 13.60
C VAL A 174 -9.93 -10.34 12.72
N ALA A 175 -9.33 -10.37 11.53
CA ALA A 175 -9.41 -11.52 10.63
C ALA A 175 -8.27 -12.51 10.85
N GLY A 176 -7.15 -12.06 11.41
CA GLY A 176 -6.02 -12.93 11.73
C GLY A 176 -4.81 -12.15 12.19
N ARG A 177 -3.86 -12.88 12.79
CA ARG A 177 -2.58 -12.36 13.25
C ARG A 177 -1.46 -13.25 12.74
N ALA A 178 -0.35 -12.65 12.34
CA ALA A 178 0.87 -13.37 11.99
C ALA A 178 2.10 -12.71 12.62
N ARG A 179 3.21 -13.43 12.60
CA ARG A 179 4.49 -12.99 13.15
C ARG A 179 5.66 -13.45 12.29
N LEU A 180 6.71 -12.64 12.28
CA LEU A 180 7.97 -12.93 11.60
C LEU A 180 9.14 -12.50 12.48
N ARG A 181 10.11 -13.40 12.67
CA ARG A 181 11.40 -13.09 13.28
C ARG A 181 12.43 -12.91 12.18
N ALA A 182 13.09 -11.76 12.14
CA ALA A 182 14.19 -11.48 11.21
C ALA A 182 15.39 -10.98 12.01
N GLY A 183 16.40 -11.84 12.20
CA GLY A 183 17.53 -11.54 13.07
C GLY A 183 17.08 -11.22 14.50
N SER A 184 17.47 -10.04 14.99
CA SER A 184 17.10 -9.52 16.32
C SER A 184 15.71 -8.88 16.38
N ASP A 185 15.01 -8.76 15.24
CA ASP A 185 13.75 -8.01 15.14
C ASP A 185 12.55 -8.95 15.07
N LEU A 186 11.46 -8.54 15.73
CA LEU A 186 10.20 -9.29 15.78
C LEU A 186 9.11 -8.41 15.20
N PHE A 187 8.49 -8.90 14.14
CA PHE A 187 7.34 -8.28 13.52
C PHE A 187 6.11 -9.09 13.87
N THR A 188 5.03 -8.42 14.23
CA THR A 188 3.70 -9.01 14.30
C THR A 188 2.73 -8.12 13.55
N TRP A 189 1.78 -8.70 12.83
CA TRP A 189 0.75 -7.91 12.19
C TRP A 189 -0.63 -8.51 12.36
N GLU A 190 -1.60 -7.63 12.46
CA GLU A 190 -3.01 -7.95 12.61
C GLU A 190 -3.78 -7.35 11.43
N LEU A 191 -4.57 -8.20 10.76
CA LEU A 191 -5.52 -7.75 9.73
C LEU A 191 -6.87 -7.57 10.39
N ARG A 192 -7.47 -6.37 10.28
CA ARG A 192 -8.78 -6.12 10.91
C ARG A 192 -9.64 -5.11 10.14
N SER A 193 -10.93 -5.14 10.39
CA SER A 193 -11.86 -4.10 9.95
C SER A 193 -11.78 -2.87 10.87
N VAL A 194 -11.88 -1.68 10.28
CA VAL A 194 -11.87 -0.38 11.00
C VAL A 194 -13.30 0.12 11.28
N GLY A 195 -14.29 -0.52 10.69
CA GLY A 195 -15.73 -0.29 10.90
C GLY A 195 -16.53 -1.02 9.82
N PRO A 196 -17.85 -1.23 10.01
CA PRO A 196 -18.69 -1.92 9.02
C PRO A 196 -18.67 -1.19 7.68
N GLY A 197 -18.11 -1.82 6.63
CA GLY A 197 -18.06 -1.26 5.27
C GLY A 197 -17.19 0.00 5.09
N VAL A 198 -16.39 0.39 6.08
CA VAL A 198 -15.60 1.65 6.04
C VAL A 198 -14.23 1.42 5.40
N ALA A 199 -13.41 0.58 6.03
CA ALA A 199 -12.03 0.33 5.63
C ALA A 199 -11.48 -0.91 6.34
N TRP A 200 -10.40 -1.44 5.79
CA TRP A 200 -9.58 -2.48 6.41
C TRP A 200 -8.19 -1.94 6.72
N CYS A 201 -7.56 -2.48 7.74
CA CYS A 201 -6.19 -2.10 8.07
C CYS A 201 -5.31 -3.29 8.40
N LEU A 202 -4.03 -3.10 8.13
CA LEU A 202 -2.95 -3.90 8.68
C LEU A 202 -2.25 -3.07 9.76
N ASP A 203 -2.35 -3.51 11.01
CA ASP A 203 -1.58 -2.97 12.11
C ASP A 203 -0.32 -3.82 12.27
N VAL A 204 0.85 -3.22 12.03
CA VAL A 204 2.15 -3.89 12.05
C VAL A 204 2.96 -3.35 13.23
N THR A 205 3.26 -4.22 14.18
CA THR A 205 4.15 -3.93 15.30
C THR A 205 5.54 -4.48 14.98
N ALA A 206 6.53 -3.60 15.01
CA ALA A 206 7.95 -3.91 14.83
C ALA A 206 8.69 -3.67 16.16
N CYS A 207 9.03 -4.74 16.84
CA CYS A 207 9.97 -4.71 17.97
C CYS A 207 11.38 -4.87 17.41
N LEU A 208 12.20 -3.83 17.49
CA LEU A 208 13.53 -3.77 16.87
C LEU A 208 14.61 -4.02 17.94
N GLY A 209 15.44 -5.03 17.71
CA GLY A 209 16.56 -5.37 18.59
C GLY A 209 17.90 -4.82 18.10
N GLY A 210 18.02 -4.54 16.80
CA GLY A 210 19.23 -4.04 16.17
C GLY A 210 19.36 -2.52 16.18
N GLU A 211 20.42 -2.01 15.53
CA GLU A 211 20.62 -0.56 15.31
C GLU A 211 19.94 -0.06 14.03
N SER A 212 19.56 -0.98 13.15
CA SER A 212 18.93 -0.69 11.87
C SER A 212 17.46 -1.10 11.89
N ALA A 213 16.61 -0.25 11.30
CA ALA A 213 15.19 -0.53 11.06
C ALA A 213 14.92 -0.91 9.58
N GLU A 214 15.96 -1.26 8.82
CA GLU A 214 15.88 -1.47 7.36
C GLU A 214 14.89 -2.56 6.93
N ALA A 215 14.57 -3.53 7.80
CA ALA A 215 13.62 -4.59 7.51
C ALA A 215 12.15 -4.12 7.50
N VAL A 216 11.84 -2.98 8.12
CA VAL A 216 10.47 -2.44 8.21
C VAL A 216 9.91 -2.11 6.82
N GLY A 217 10.65 -1.32 6.03
CA GLY A 217 10.20 -0.87 4.72
C GLY A 217 9.88 -2.01 3.73
N PRO A 218 10.76 -3.01 3.54
CA PRO A 218 10.47 -4.20 2.75
C PRO A 218 9.23 -4.97 3.24
N LEU A 219 9.07 -5.17 4.55
CA LEU A 219 7.90 -5.87 5.10
C LEU A 219 6.60 -5.11 4.81
N LEU A 220 6.56 -3.80 5.06
CA LEU A 220 5.37 -2.98 4.77
C LEU A 220 4.98 -3.06 3.29
N ARG A 221 5.96 -3.04 2.38
CA ARG A 221 5.73 -3.19 0.93
C ARG A 221 5.18 -4.58 0.59
N GLU A 222 5.74 -5.64 1.17
CA GLU A 222 5.27 -7.01 0.91
C GLU A 222 3.83 -7.21 1.37
N LEU A 223 3.51 -6.78 2.59
CA LEU A 223 2.17 -6.89 3.15
C LEU A 223 1.16 -6.05 2.34
N THR A 224 1.54 -4.83 1.96
CA THR A 224 0.72 -3.96 1.10
C THR A 224 0.47 -4.58 -0.26
N ALA A 225 1.50 -5.17 -0.88
CA ALA A 225 1.35 -5.90 -2.14
C ALA A 225 0.45 -7.14 -2.01
N GLY A 226 0.49 -7.83 -0.86
CA GLY A 226 -0.44 -8.93 -0.55
C GLY A 226 -1.90 -8.48 -0.54
N MET A 227 -2.20 -7.38 0.16
CA MET A 227 -3.55 -6.80 0.17
C MET A 227 -4.00 -6.32 -1.21
N ARG A 228 -3.10 -5.69 -1.99
CA ARG A 228 -3.39 -5.25 -3.37
C ARG A 228 -3.76 -6.41 -4.27
N ARG A 229 -3.06 -7.54 -4.19
CA ARG A 229 -3.37 -8.75 -4.97
C ARG A 229 -4.78 -9.28 -4.71
N GLU A 230 -5.33 -8.97 -3.54
CA GLU A 230 -6.71 -9.33 -3.16
C GLU A 230 -7.74 -8.24 -3.46
N GLY A 231 -7.35 -7.22 -4.25
CA GLY A 231 -8.25 -6.21 -4.78
C GLY A 231 -8.39 -4.95 -3.93
N LEU A 232 -7.69 -4.85 -2.80
CA LEU A 232 -7.70 -3.64 -1.96
C LEU A 232 -6.82 -2.54 -2.53
N ILE A 233 -7.16 -1.28 -2.21
CA ILE A 233 -6.43 -0.10 -2.65
C ILE A 233 -5.80 0.56 -1.41
N PRO A 234 -4.47 0.65 -1.31
CA PRO A 234 -3.82 1.30 -0.17
C PRO A 234 -4.17 2.80 -0.13
N VAL A 235 -4.55 3.28 1.04
CA VAL A 235 -4.94 4.68 1.29
C VAL A 235 -3.76 5.46 1.86
N THR A 236 -3.14 4.95 2.91
CA THR A 236 -2.00 5.57 3.58
C THR A 236 -1.23 4.53 4.41
N VAL A 237 -0.01 4.88 4.79
CA VAL A 237 0.79 4.19 5.80
C VAL A 237 1.12 5.20 6.88
N GLU A 238 0.68 4.96 8.09
CA GLU A 238 0.90 5.84 9.23
C GLU A 238 1.81 5.15 10.24
N ARG A 239 2.69 5.91 10.90
CA ARG A 239 3.40 5.46 12.09
C ARG A 239 2.66 5.97 13.33
N LEU A 240 2.29 5.04 14.20
CA LEU A 240 1.56 5.29 15.44
C LEU A 240 2.48 5.42 16.66
N THR A 241 3.71 4.89 16.59
CA THR A 241 4.74 4.98 17.65
C THR A 241 6.13 4.97 17.04
#